data_AF-A0A5B7B9E3-F1
#
_entry.id   AF-A0A5B7B9E3-F1
#
_cell.length_a   1.000
_cell.length_b   1.000
_cell.length_c   1.000
_cell.angle_alpha   90.00
_cell.angle_beta   90.00
_cell.angle_gamma   90.00
#
_symmetry.space_group_name_H-M   'P 1'
#
loop_
_entity.id
_entity.type
_entity.pdbx_description
1 polymer ?
#
loop_
_entity_poly.entity_id
_entity_poly.type
_entity_poly.pdbx_seq_one_letter_code
_entity_poly.pdbx_strand_id
1 'polypeptide(L)'
;STQEFQHRSYNLFTCNCHSFVANNLNRLSFQAGGWNVVNLAALIFLKGRWVNKASMVRSYLPFVIVFGLGLTFGGWTFVTFLAFFTFLLVGWFLLGTYCFRNLILL
;
A
#
# COMPACT_ATOMS: atom_id res chain seq x y z
N SER A 1 2.19 19.24 10.91
CA SER A 1 0.92 19.14 11.64
C SER A 1 -0.04 18.33 10.79
N THR A 2 -0.94 17.55 11.39
CA THR A 2 -2.00 16.78 10.72
C THR A 2 -2.89 17.62 9.81
N GLN A 3 -2.94 18.94 10.01
CA GLN A 3 -3.82 19.86 9.27
C GLN A 3 -3.57 19.89 7.76
N GLU A 4 -2.32 19.74 7.30
CA GLU A 4 -2.00 19.79 5.87
C GLU A 4 -2.62 18.61 5.08
N PHE A 5 -2.82 17.47 5.75
CA PHE A 5 -3.52 16.31 5.18
C PHE A 5 -5.02 16.28 5.52
N GLN A 6 -5.48 16.98 6.57
CA GLN A 6 -6.92 17.09 6.87
C GLN A 6 -7.71 17.81 5.77
N HIS A 7 -7.07 18.75 5.06
CA HIS A 7 -7.70 19.45 3.94
C HIS A 7 -7.51 18.75 2.58
N ARG A 8 -6.79 17.63 2.53
CA ARG A 8 -6.59 16.83 1.31
C ARG A 8 -7.65 15.73 1.26
N SER A 9 -8.33 15.60 0.12
CA SER A 9 -9.28 14.50 -0.09
C SER A 9 -8.54 13.16 -0.08
N TYR A 10 -9.02 12.22 0.72
CA TYR A 10 -8.50 10.86 0.74
C TYR A 10 -8.75 10.19 -0.61
N ASN A 11 -7.70 9.61 -1.18
CA ASN A 11 -7.78 8.83 -2.41
C ASN A 11 -6.83 7.63 -2.30
N LEU A 12 -7.36 6.42 -2.49
CA LEU A 12 -6.59 5.18 -2.38
C LEU A 12 -5.32 5.18 -3.23
N PHE A 13 -5.37 5.78 -4.41
CA PHE A 13 -4.31 5.73 -5.43
C PHE A 13 -3.33 6.91 -5.39
N THR A 14 -3.70 8.04 -4.76
CA THR A 14 -2.91 9.29 -4.83
C THR A 14 -2.67 9.98 -3.49
N CYS A 15 -3.54 9.78 -2.50
CA CYS A 15 -3.48 10.42 -1.19
C CYS A 15 -4.06 9.47 -0.12
N ASN A 16 -3.26 8.48 0.27
CA ASN A 16 -3.69 7.40 1.15
C ASN A 16 -2.99 7.47 2.52
N CYS A 17 -3.24 6.48 3.38
CA CYS A 17 -2.64 6.42 4.71
C CYS A 17 -1.10 6.34 4.69
N HIS A 18 -0.50 5.70 3.68
CA HIS A 18 0.96 5.62 3.55
C HIS A 18 1.56 6.94 3.10
N SER A 19 0.87 7.71 2.26
CA SER A 19 1.25 9.10 1.91
C SER A 19 1.34 9.96 3.17
N PHE A 20 0.34 9.86 4.05
CA PHE A 20 0.33 10.60 5.32
C PHE A 20 1.52 10.22 6.22
N VAL A 21 1.80 8.92 6.37
CA VAL A 21 2.94 8.47 7.19
C VAL A 21 4.27 8.92 6.57
N ALA A 22 4.44 8.79 5.25
CA ALA A 22 5.64 9.24 4.55
C ALA A 22 5.88 10.75 4.74
N ASN A 23 4.85 11.59 4.62
CA ASN A 23 4.94 13.03 4.90
C ASN A 23 5.46 13.30 6.33
N ASN A 24 4.87 12.62 7.33
CA ASN A 24 5.27 12.83 8.72
C ASN A 24 6.72 12.40 8.96
N LEU A 25 7.16 11.28 8.40
CA LEU A 25 8.57 10.84 8.51
C LEU A 25 9.52 11.85 7.86
N ASN A 26 9.15 12.43 6.71
CA ASN A 26 9.93 13.47 6.05
C ASN A 26 10.00 14.76 6.87
N ARG A 27 8.87 15.20 7.45
CA ARG A 27 8.79 16.39 8.32
C ARG A 27 9.65 16.26 9.58
N LEU A 28 9.79 15.06 10.11
CA LEU A 28 10.66 14.76 11.25
C LEU A 28 12.12 14.51 10.84
N SER A 29 12.44 14.59 9.54
CA SER A 29 13.74 14.23 8.98
C SER A 29 14.24 12.85 9.42
N PHE A 30 13.30 11.91 9.63
CA PHE A 30 13.61 10.57 10.10
C PHE A 30 14.51 9.87 9.08
N GLN A 31 15.69 9.39 9.53
CA GLN A 31 16.70 8.78 8.66
C GLN A 31 17.05 9.63 7.41
N ALA A 32 17.22 10.94 7.60
CA ALA A 32 17.53 11.92 6.54
C ALA A 32 16.40 12.18 5.52
N GLY A 33 15.18 11.69 5.76
CA GLY A 33 14.03 11.94 4.89
C GLY A 33 14.04 11.13 3.59
N GLY A 34 13.31 11.59 2.57
CA GLY A 34 13.15 10.88 1.30
C GLY A 34 12.14 9.72 1.35
N TRP A 35 11.29 9.68 2.37
CA TRP A 35 10.21 8.71 2.49
C TRP A 35 9.15 8.92 1.41
N ASN A 36 8.69 7.82 0.84
CA ASN A 36 7.56 7.78 -0.06
C ASN A 36 6.71 6.53 0.17
N VAL A 37 5.58 6.44 -0.52
CA VAL A 37 4.65 5.30 -0.33
C VAL A 37 5.33 3.97 -0.64
N VAL A 38 6.20 3.90 -1.65
CA VAL A 38 6.87 2.67 -2.09
C VAL A 38 7.91 2.21 -1.09
N ASN A 39 8.85 3.07 -0.68
CA ASN A 39 9.89 2.67 0.27
C ASN A 39 9.33 2.41 1.68
N LEU A 40 8.26 3.12 2.06
CA LEU A 40 7.54 2.85 3.30
C LEU A 40 6.83 1.49 3.24
N ALA A 41 6.13 1.18 2.15
CA ALA A 41 5.50 -0.12 1.95
C ALA A 41 6.54 -1.25 1.95
N ALA A 42 7.69 -1.06 1.29
CA ALA A 42 8.79 -2.02 1.31
C ALA A 42 9.37 -2.22 2.72
N LEU A 43 9.53 -1.15 3.49
CA LEU A 43 9.98 -1.22 4.88
C LEU A 43 9.00 -2.03 5.73
N ILE A 44 7.70 -1.75 5.63
CA ILE A 44 6.65 -2.47 6.36
C ILE A 44 6.65 -3.95 5.95
N PHE A 45 6.80 -4.26 4.67
CA PHE A 45 6.81 -5.63 4.17
C PHE A 45 8.03 -6.43 4.65
N LEU A 46 9.22 -5.82 4.63
CA LEU A 46 10.48 -6.51 4.94
C LEU A 46 10.83 -6.53 6.43
N LYS A 47 10.40 -5.50 7.18
CA LYS A 47 10.76 -5.30 8.60
C LYS A 47 9.54 -5.30 9.54
N GLY A 48 8.33 -5.39 9.00
CA GLY A 48 7.11 -5.48 9.77
C GLY A 48 7.10 -6.69 10.71
N ARG A 49 6.52 -6.52 11.89
CA ARG A 49 6.35 -7.58 12.89
C ARG A 49 4.89 -7.68 13.27
N TRP A 50 4.42 -8.90 13.46
CA TRP A 50 3.08 -9.16 13.97
C TRP A 50 3.00 -8.84 15.45
N VAL A 51 1.90 -8.19 15.85
CA VAL A 51 1.62 -7.90 17.26
C VAL A 51 1.35 -9.20 18.03
N ASN A 52 0.57 -10.11 17.43
CA ASN A 52 0.32 -11.45 17.94
C ASN A 52 -0.20 -12.40 16.85
N LYS A 53 -0.21 -13.71 17.11
CA LYS A 53 -0.71 -14.71 16.15
C LYS A 53 -2.17 -14.48 15.73
N ALA A 54 -3.02 -14.00 16.63
CA ALA A 54 -4.43 -13.73 16.32
C ALA A 54 -4.60 -12.58 15.31
N SER A 55 -3.78 -11.52 15.40
CA SER A 55 -3.76 -10.41 14.45
C SER A 55 -3.35 -10.87 13.05
N MET A 56 -2.34 -11.75 12.96
CA MET A 56 -1.93 -12.38 11.71
C MET A 56 -3.09 -13.16 11.06
N VAL A 57 -3.77 -14.01 11.83
CA VAL A 57 -4.93 -14.76 11.33
C VAL A 57 -6.03 -13.80 10.87
N ARG A 58 -6.37 -12.77 11.66
CA ARG A 58 -7.40 -11.78 11.30
C ARG A 58 -7.07 -11.03 10.00
N SER A 59 -5.79 -10.75 9.75
CA SER A 59 -5.36 -10.05 8.53
C SER A 59 -5.39 -10.94 7.28
N TYR A 60 -5.00 -12.22 7.38
CA TYR A 60 -4.92 -13.11 6.20
C TYR A 60 -6.17 -13.93 5.94
N LEU A 61 -6.96 -14.27 6.97
CA LEU A 61 -8.08 -15.19 6.86
C LEU A 61 -9.13 -14.74 5.81
N PRO A 62 -9.57 -13.46 5.78
CA PRO A 62 -10.53 -13.02 4.76
C PRO A 62 -9.97 -13.18 3.34
N PHE A 63 -8.70 -12.84 3.14
CA PHE A 63 -8.04 -12.99 1.84
C PHE A 63 -7.94 -14.46 1.40
N VAL A 64 -7.53 -15.36 2.30
CA VAL A 64 -7.42 -16.79 2.01
C VAL A 64 -8.79 -17.39 1.63
N ILE A 65 -9.86 -16.99 2.33
CA ILE A 65 -11.22 -17.46 2.01
C ILE A 65 -11.65 -16.97 0.63
N VAL A 66 -11.54 -15.67 0.35
CA VAL A 66 -11.95 -15.09 -0.94
C VAL A 66 -11.10 -15.64 -2.09
N PHE A 67 -9.79 -15.78 -1.89
CA PHE A 67 -8.89 -16.37 -2.88
C PHE A 67 -9.25 -17.83 -3.16
N GLY A 68 -9.54 -18.61 -2.11
CA GLY A 68 -10.01 -19.99 -2.24
C GLY A 68 -11.29 -20.09 -3.06
N LEU A 69 -12.30 -19.28 -2.74
CA LEU A 69 -13.56 -19.22 -3.50
C LEU A 69 -13.32 -18.79 -4.96
N GLY A 70 -12.47 -17.78 -5.17
CA GLY A 70 -12.11 -17.32 -6.51
C GLY A 70 -11.42 -18.41 -7.33
N LEU A 71 -10.53 -19.20 -6.72
CA LEU A 71 -9.89 -20.32 -7.38
C LEU A 71 -10.86 -21.47 -7.67
N THR A 72 -11.76 -21.81 -6.74
CA THR A 72 -12.73 -22.90 -6.92
C THR A 72 -13.75 -22.61 -8.01
N PHE A 73 -14.23 -21.36 -8.12
CA PHE A 73 -15.27 -20.99 -9.09
C PHE A 73 -14.72 -20.39 -10.38
N GLY A 74 -13.58 -19.69 -10.33
CA GLY A 74 -12.98 -18.98 -11.46
C GLY A 74 -11.70 -19.60 -12.02
N GLY A 75 -11.12 -20.59 -11.33
CA GLY A 75 -9.93 -21.33 -11.80
C GLY A 75 -8.75 -20.44 -12.18
N TRP A 76 -8.07 -20.79 -13.27
CA TRP A 76 -6.92 -20.04 -13.77
C TRP A 76 -7.27 -18.63 -14.25
N THR A 77 -8.48 -18.43 -14.78
CA THR A 77 -8.96 -17.11 -15.23
C THR A 77 -9.00 -16.12 -14.07
N PHE A 78 -9.46 -16.54 -12.89
CA PHE A 78 -9.42 -15.70 -11.70
C PHE A 78 -7.98 -15.29 -11.34
N VAL A 79 -7.03 -16.25 -11.38
CA VAL A 79 -5.63 -15.99 -11.06
C VAL A 79 -4.98 -15.03 -12.06
N THR A 80 -5.25 -15.19 -13.36
CA THR A 80 -4.70 -14.28 -14.39
C THR A 80 -5.25 -12.86 -14.23
N PHE A 81 -6.54 -12.69 -13.98
CA PHE A 81 -7.13 -11.38 -13.68
C PHE A 81 -6.53 -10.75 -12.42
N LEU A 82 -6.38 -11.52 -11.33
CA LEU A 82 -5.79 -11.02 -10.09
C LEU A 82 -4.33 -10.62 -10.28
N ALA A 83 -3.54 -11.42 -11.01
CA ALA A 83 -2.15 -11.12 -11.32
C ALA A 83 -2.04 -9.85 -12.17
N PHE A 84 -2.86 -9.72 -13.22
CA PHE A 84 -2.88 -8.53 -14.08
C PHE A 84 -3.28 -7.27 -13.30
N PHE A 85 -4.34 -7.35 -12.49
CA PHE A 85 -4.79 -6.26 -11.65
C PHE A 85 -3.70 -5.83 -10.64
N THR A 86 -3.04 -6.79 -9.99
CA THR A 86 -1.95 -6.53 -9.04
C THR A 86 -0.75 -5.89 -9.74
N PHE A 87 -0.40 -6.37 -10.94
CA PHE A 87 0.67 -5.79 -11.74
C PHE A 87 0.39 -4.33 -12.11
N LEU A 88 -0.82 -4.02 -12.59
CA LEU A 88 -1.22 -2.64 -12.88
C LEU A 88 -1.22 -1.76 -11.63
N LEU A 89 -1.69 -2.28 -10.49
CA LEU A 89 -1.72 -1.56 -9.23
C LEU A 89 -0.31 -1.21 -8.75
N VAL A 90 0.60 -2.19 -8.72
CA VAL A 90 2.00 -1.98 -8.34
C VAL A 90 2.69 -1.04 -9.32
N GLY A 91 2.46 -1.23 -10.62
CA GLY A 91 2.95 -0.36 -11.68
C GLY A 91 2.51 1.09 -11.49
N TRP A 92 1.24 1.32 -11.15
CA TRP A 92 0.72 2.65 -10.84
C TRP A 92 1.46 3.31 -9.67
N PHE A 93 1.68 2.61 -8.56
CA PHE A 93 2.39 3.18 -7.42
C PHE A 93 3.87 3.46 -7.72
N LEU A 94 4.53 2.59 -8.49
CA LEU A 94 5.93 2.80 -8.91
C LEU A 94 6.04 3.98 -9.87
N LEU A 95 5.26 3.99 -10.95
CA LEU A 95 5.27 5.08 -11.94
C LEU A 95 4.82 6.40 -11.31
N GLY A 96 3.74 6.39 -10.53
CA GLY A 96 3.23 7.56 -9.84
C GLY A 96 4.23 8.15 -8.84
N THR A 97 5.01 7.31 -8.15
CA THR A 97 6.00 7.80 -7.18
C THR A 97 7.29 8.29 -7.84
N TYR A 98 7.81 7.56 -8.84
CA TYR A 98 9.14 7.82 -9.38
C TYR A 98 9.14 8.58 -10.70
N CYS A 99 8.13 8.39 -11.56
CA CYS A 99 8.03 9.08 -12.85
C CYS A 99 7.20 10.37 -12.76
N PHE A 100 6.22 10.42 -11.86
CA PHE A 100 5.29 11.55 -11.75
C PHE A 100 5.24 12.16 -10.35
N ARG A 101 6.30 12.88 -9.96
CA ARG A 101 6.49 13.50 -8.63
C ARG A 101 5.33 14.37 -8.09
N ASN A 102 4.36 14.77 -8.93
CA ASN A 102 3.22 15.61 -8.53
C ASN A 102 1.88 14.85 -8.39
N LEU A 103 1.81 13.55 -8.74
CA LEU A 103 0.55 12.78 -8.70
C LEU A 103 0.27 12.14 -7.35
N ILE A 104 1.29 11.62 -6.70
CA ILE A 104 1.18 11.07 -5.35
C ILE A 104 1.61 12.16 -4.38
N LEU A 105 0.64 12.63 -3.59
CA LEU A 105 0.87 13.69 -2.63
C LEU A 105 1.73 13.11 -1.50
N LEU A 106 2.94 13.65 -1.40
CA LEU A 106 3.96 13.34 -0.39
C LEU A 106 4.00 14.43 0.67
#